data_AF-C3N809-F1
#
_entry.id   AF-C3N809-F1
#
_cell.length_a   1.000
_cell.length_b   1.000
_cell.length_c   1.000
_cell.angle_alpha   90.00
_cell.angle_beta   90.00
_cell.angle_gamma   90.00
#
_symmetry.space_group_name_H-M   'P 1'
#
loop_
_entity.id
_entity.type
_entity.pdbx_description
1 polymer ?
#
loop_
_entity_poly.entity_id
_entity_poly.type
_entity_poly.pdbx_seq_one_letter_code
_entity_poly.pdbx_strand_id
1 'polypeptide(L)'
;MSSDQYTPNSNDINQDSPINTSTNPYGSINNRNNESKSSDMKKSREKSKRIKKDENVLYLTVEDENEPIHIHIKRVVPKIIDEYVKNYVKPIRRNKLQELVFGYDERLAKFYEESKEDAVAVFSFALSKLFREKKVVKVKDPDKRKATYYILPEHVEGFRRGSGS
;
A
#
# COMPACT_ATOMS: atom_id res chain seq x y z
N MET A 1 -36.23 11.27 53.98
CA MET A 1 -35.12 11.71 54.85
C MET A 1 -33.84 11.33 54.11
N SER A 2 -33.36 12.18 53.20
CA SER A 2 -32.41 13.31 53.43
C SER A 2 -31.05 12.76 53.87
N SER A 3 -30.15 12.51 52.91
CA SER A 3 -29.00 13.35 52.48
C SER A 3 -27.82 13.18 53.45
N ASP A 4 -26.57 12.94 53.03
CA ASP A 4 -25.74 13.88 52.27
C ASP A 4 -24.60 13.20 51.48
N GLN A 5 -24.27 13.84 50.37
CA GLN A 5 -23.03 13.72 49.59
C GLN A 5 -21.90 14.48 50.30
N TYR A 6 -20.66 14.01 50.19
CA TYR A 6 -19.47 14.83 50.44
C TYR A 6 -18.46 14.69 49.30
N THR A 7 -18.36 15.74 48.50
CA THR A 7 -17.16 16.15 47.76
C THR A 7 -16.48 17.28 48.53
N PRO A 8 -15.14 17.41 48.49
CA PRO A 8 -14.49 18.67 48.75
C PRO A 8 -14.03 19.31 47.43
N ASN A 9 -14.48 20.55 47.25
CA ASN A 9 -14.12 21.50 46.20
C ASN A 9 -13.01 22.43 46.71
N SER A 10 -12.07 22.76 45.80
CA SER A 10 -11.24 23.98 45.64
C SER A 10 -10.59 24.72 46.82
N ASN A 11 -9.33 25.16 46.59
CA ASN A 11 -9.03 26.59 46.53
C ASN A 11 -7.71 26.90 45.79
N ASP A 12 -7.84 27.85 44.84
CA ASP A 12 -6.82 28.66 44.17
C ASP A 12 -5.80 29.32 45.10
N ILE A 13 -4.56 29.46 44.63
CA ILE A 13 -3.74 30.69 44.79
C ILE A 13 -2.85 30.87 43.54
N ASN A 14 -3.17 31.90 42.73
CA ASN A 14 -2.28 32.59 41.80
C ASN A 14 -1.26 33.44 42.57
N GLN A 15 -0.01 33.55 42.11
CA GLN A 15 0.76 34.80 42.21
C GLN A 15 1.79 34.98 41.08
N ASP A 16 1.85 36.24 40.68
CA ASP A 16 2.50 36.92 39.58
C ASP A 16 4.01 37.22 39.79
N SER A 17 4.76 37.19 38.67
CA SER A 17 5.73 38.18 38.13
C SER A 17 6.82 38.84 39.02
N PRO A 18 8.02 39.16 38.47
CA PRO A 18 8.15 40.40 37.70
C PRO A 18 9.04 40.36 36.43
N ILE A 19 8.69 41.32 35.57
CA ILE A 19 9.27 41.79 34.31
C ILE A 19 10.65 42.46 34.52
N ASN A 20 11.59 42.34 33.56
CA ASN A 20 12.35 43.53 33.15
C ASN A 20 12.88 43.51 31.70
N THR A 21 12.79 44.72 31.15
CA THR A 21 12.87 45.30 29.80
C THR A 21 14.29 45.55 29.28
N SER A 22 14.49 45.54 27.94
CA SER A 22 15.37 46.48 27.17
C SER A 22 15.22 46.19 25.66
N THR A 23 14.36 46.90 24.91
CA THR A 23 14.60 48.09 24.05
C THR A 23 15.49 47.90 22.81
N ASN A 24 14.84 47.83 21.64
CA ASN A 24 15.29 48.22 20.27
C ASN A 24 15.47 49.78 20.18
N PRO A 25 15.88 50.50 19.08
CA PRO A 25 16.05 50.16 17.64
C PRO A 25 17.20 50.94 16.87
N TYR A 26 17.17 50.91 15.51
CA TYR A 26 17.95 51.62 14.45
C TYR A 26 19.10 50.82 13.81
N GLY A 27 19.23 50.67 12.48
CA GLY A 27 18.53 51.32 11.37
C GLY A 27 18.78 50.64 10.01
N SER A 28 17.97 51.04 9.04
CA SER A 28 17.95 50.67 7.62
C SER A 28 19.28 50.91 6.88
N ILE A 29 19.52 50.20 5.77
CA ILE A 29 19.62 50.76 4.40
C ILE A 29 19.96 49.68 3.34
N ASN A 30 19.31 49.85 2.20
CA ASN A 30 19.29 49.14 0.91
C ASN A 30 20.63 48.88 0.20
N ASN A 31 20.69 47.80 -0.60
CA ASN A 31 20.97 47.83 -2.07
C ASN A 31 20.96 46.38 -2.62
N ARG A 32 20.01 46.00 -3.49
CA ARG A 32 20.02 46.08 -4.98
C ARG A 32 21.13 45.30 -5.70
N ASN A 33 20.63 44.32 -6.47
CA ASN A 33 20.97 43.94 -7.85
C ASN A 33 21.77 42.65 -8.11
N ASN A 34 21.17 41.90 -9.06
CA ASN A 34 21.75 40.98 -10.05
C ASN A 34 22.25 39.61 -9.54
N GLU A 35 21.57 38.53 -9.94
CA GLU A 35 21.87 37.84 -11.20
C GLU A 35 20.91 36.65 -11.42
N SER A 36 20.35 36.61 -12.62
CA SER A 36 19.60 35.49 -13.17
C SER A 36 20.53 34.28 -13.38
N LYS A 37 20.22 33.13 -12.76
CA LYS A 37 20.54 31.82 -13.33
C LYS A 37 19.37 30.85 -13.17
N SER A 38 18.47 30.93 -14.15
CA SER A 38 17.69 29.79 -14.60
C SER A 38 18.65 28.63 -14.84
N SER A 39 18.63 27.63 -13.95
CA SER A 39 19.12 26.30 -14.29
C SER A 39 17.90 25.48 -14.65
N ASP A 40 17.61 25.47 -15.94
CA ASP A 40 16.71 24.53 -16.59
C ASP A 40 17.07 23.11 -16.12
N MET A 41 16.27 22.56 -15.21
CA MET A 41 16.25 21.12 -14.94
C MET A 41 15.76 20.43 -16.21
N LYS A 42 16.69 20.15 -17.13
CA LYS A 42 16.52 19.18 -18.21
C LYS A 42 16.24 17.84 -17.56
N LYS A 43 14.95 17.56 -17.36
CA LYS A 43 14.40 16.27 -16.98
C LYS A 43 14.67 15.30 -18.14
N SER A 44 15.87 14.73 -18.14
CA SER A 44 16.24 13.59 -18.98
C SER A 44 15.19 12.50 -18.76
N ARG A 45 14.26 12.40 -19.70
CA ARG A 45 13.42 11.21 -19.84
C ARG A 45 14.36 10.12 -20.33
N GLU A 46 14.95 9.40 -19.39
CA GLU A 46 15.68 8.17 -19.65
C GLU A 46 14.68 7.20 -20.29
N LYS A 47 14.70 7.13 -21.63
CA LYS A 47 13.88 6.21 -22.40
C LYS A 47 14.35 4.81 -22.03
N SER A 48 13.56 4.08 -21.25
CA SER A 48 13.80 2.65 -20.98
C SER A 48 13.98 1.94 -22.31
N LYS A 49 15.20 1.52 -22.61
CA LYS A 49 15.50 0.67 -23.77
C LYS A 49 14.73 -0.62 -23.56
N ARG A 50 13.71 -0.87 -24.39
CA ARG A 50 13.09 -2.20 -24.49
C ARG A 50 14.17 -3.14 -24.99
N ILE A 51 14.73 -3.93 -24.09
CA ILE A 51 15.68 -5.00 -24.43
C ILE A 51 14.90 -5.97 -25.32
N LYS A 52 15.34 -6.12 -26.57
CA LYS A 52 14.83 -7.16 -27.47
C LYS A 52 15.25 -8.50 -26.87
N LYS A 53 14.27 -9.28 -26.42
CA LYS A 53 14.51 -10.64 -25.92
C LYS A 53 14.76 -11.54 -27.12
N ASP A 54 15.77 -12.39 -27.02
CA ASP A 54 16.08 -13.39 -28.03
C ASP A 54 15.00 -14.48 -28.00
N GLU A 55 14.47 -14.85 -29.16
CA GLU A 55 13.40 -15.85 -29.30
C GLU A 55 13.89 -17.28 -29.01
N ASN A 56 15.21 -17.52 -29.09
CA ASN A 56 15.82 -18.84 -28.85
C ASN A 56 16.33 -19.05 -27.41
N VAL A 57 16.15 -18.07 -26.51
CA VAL A 57 16.61 -18.15 -25.12
C VAL A 57 15.44 -18.32 -24.17
N LEU A 58 15.44 -19.41 -23.40
CA LEU A 58 14.48 -19.60 -22.31
C LEU A 58 14.88 -18.75 -21.10
N TYR A 59 14.14 -17.67 -20.87
CA TYR A 59 14.34 -16.83 -19.69
C TYR A 59 13.57 -17.40 -18.49
N LEU A 60 14.27 -18.09 -17.60
CA LEU A 60 13.77 -18.47 -16.28
C LEU A 60 14.00 -17.33 -15.30
N THR A 61 12.96 -16.97 -14.54
CA THR A 61 13.10 -16.06 -13.40
C THR A 61 13.56 -16.91 -12.23
N VAL A 62 14.85 -16.84 -11.89
CA VAL A 62 15.35 -17.42 -10.65
C VAL A 62 14.83 -16.55 -9.50
N GLU A 63 14.21 -17.18 -8.51
CA GLU A 63 13.75 -16.48 -7.31
C GLU A 63 14.99 -16.04 -6.52
N ASP A 64 15.12 -14.73 -6.34
CA ASP A 64 16.24 -14.15 -5.59
C ASP A 64 15.93 -14.34 -4.10
N GLU A 65 16.70 -15.18 -3.40
CA GLU A 65 16.47 -15.47 -1.97
C GLU A 65 16.44 -14.20 -1.11
N ASN A 66 17.11 -13.14 -1.57
CA ASN A 66 17.20 -11.83 -0.91
C ASN A 66 16.09 -10.84 -1.34
N GLU A 67 15.13 -11.23 -2.20
CA GLU A 67 14.05 -10.34 -2.60
C GLU A 67 13.16 -9.98 -1.39
N PRO A 68 12.76 -8.70 -1.20
CA PRO A 68 11.83 -8.34 -0.13
C PRO A 68 10.49 -9.07 -0.25
N ILE A 69 9.98 -9.58 0.88
CA ILE A 69 8.75 -10.40 0.95
C ILE A 69 7.55 -9.76 0.23
N HIS A 70 7.38 -8.44 0.37
CA HIS A 70 6.27 -7.73 -0.27
C HIS A 70 6.35 -7.74 -1.81
N ILE A 71 7.55 -7.81 -2.39
CA ILE A 71 7.75 -7.94 -3.84
C ILE A 71 7.48 -9.38 -4.27
N HIS A 72 7.91 -10.35 -3.47
CA HIS A 72 7.62 -11.76 -3.70
C HIS A 72 6.11 -12.03 -3.72
N ILE A 73 5.37 -11.60 -2.70
CA ILE A 73 3.90 -11.68 -2.66
C ILE A 73 3.27 -11.02 -3.90
N LYS A 74 3.80 -9.88 -4.34
CA LYS A 74 3.30 -9.17 -5.53
C LYS A 74 3.45 -9.98 -6.81
N ARG A 75 4.48 -10.84 -6.92
CA ARG A 75 4.68 -11.76 -8.06
C ARG A 75 3.81 -13.00 -7.96
N VAL A 76 3.63 -13.54 -6.75
CA VAL A 76 2.87 -14.76 -6.48
C VAL A 76 1.36 -14.55 -6.65
N VAL A 77 0.83 -13.42 -6.17
CA VAL A 77 -0.63 -13.16 -6.20
C VAL A 77 -1.25 -13.31 -7.60
N PRO A 78 -0.71 -12.71 -8.68
CA PRO A 78 -1.29 -12.89 -10.01
C PRO A 78 -1.27 -14.34 -10.50
N LYS A 79 -0.21 -15.10 -10.22
CA LYS A 79 -0.10 -16.52 -10.61
C LYS A 79 -1.20 -17.36 -9.95
N ILE A 80 -1.39 -17.18 -8.65
CA ILE A 80 -2.42 -17.89 -7.88
C ILE A 80 -3.83 -17.53 -8.36
N ILE A 81 -4.09 -16.25 -8.65
CA ILE A 81 -5.39 -15.84 -9.19
C ILE A 81 -5.61 -16.49 -10.56
N ASP A 82 -4.62 -16.47 -11.45
CA ASP A 82 -4.69 -17.05 -12.79
C ASP A 82 -5.03 -18.55 -12.72
N GLU A 83 -4.25 -19.31 -11.96
CA GLU A 83 -4.41 -20.75 -11.79
C GLU A 83 -5.77 -21.10 -11.18
N TYR A 84 -6.17 -20.38 -10.11
CA TYR A 84 -7.46 -20.60 -9.47
C TYR A 84 -8.63 -20.34 -10.43
N VAL A 85 -8.59 -19.24 -11.17
CA VAL A 85 -9.68 -18.88 -12.09
C VAL A 85 -9.74 -19.86 -13.26
N LYS A 86 -8.60 -20.31 -13.80
CA LYS A 86 -8.56 -21.33 -14.85
C LYS A 86 -9.15 -22.66 -14.39
N ASN A 87 -8.88 -23.06 -13.15
CA ASN A 87 -9.33 -24.36 -12.62
C ASN A 87 -10.80 -24.36 -12.18
N TYR A 88 -11.28 -23.27 -11.56
CA TYR A 88 -12.60 -23.23 -10.93
C TYR A 88 -13.62 -22.33 -11.65
N VAL A 89 -13.18 -21.55 -12.64
CA VAL A 89 -13.99 -20.59 -13.40
C VAL A 89 -14.76 -19.64 -12.46
N LYS A 90 -14.10 -19.22 -11.38
CA LYS A 90 -14.67 -18.34 -10.34
C LYS A 90 -13.62 -17.36 -9.83
N PRO A 91 -14.01 -16.10 -9.51
CA PRO A 91 -13.09 -15.15 -8.88
C PRO A 91 -12.80 -15.58 -7.44
N ILE A 92 -11.58 -15.31 -6.97
CA ILE A 92 -11.10 -15.82 -5.68
C ILE A 92 -11.42 -14.87 -4.52
N ARG A 93 -11.87 -15.41 -3.39
CA ARG A 93 -12.11 -14.64 -2.16
C ARG A 93 -10.80 -14.21 -1.50
N ARG A 94 -10.80 -13.05 -0.82
CA ARG A 94 -9.62 -12.55 -0.07
C ARG A 94 -8.98 -13.60 0.84
N ASN A 95 -9.77 -14.24 1.69
CA ASN A 95 -9.25 -15.21 2.67
C ASN A 95 -8.62 -16.41 1.97
N LYS A 96 -9.26 -16.91 0.91
CA LYS A 96 -8.71 -18.04 0.17
C LYS A 96 -7.42 -17.67 -0.57
N LEU A 97 -7.37 -16.47 -1.16
CA LEU A 97 -6.15 -15.95 -1.78
C LEU A 97 -5.01 -15.83 -0.76
N GLN A 98 -5.30 -15.35 0.44
CA GLN A 98 -4.32 -15.24 1.51
C GLN A 98 -3.75 -16.62 1.90
N GLU A 99 -4.62 -17.62 2.11
CA GLU A 99 -4.20 -19.00 2.40
C GLU A 99 -3.29 -19.55 1.30
N LEU A 100 -3.69 -19.40 0.03
CA LEU A 100 -2.91 -19.94 -1.08
C LEU A 100 -1.57 -19.22 -1.24
N VAL A 101 -1.52 -17.91 -1.00
CA VAL A 101 -0.27 -17.13 -1.08
C VAL A 101 0.72 -17.58 -0.01
N PHE A 102 0.28 -17.72 1.24
CA PHE A 102 1.19 -18.16 2.31
C PHE A 102 1.50 -19.66 2.26
N GLY A 103 0.67 -20.45 1.57
CA GLY A 103 0.96 -21.86 1.27
C GLY A 103 1.70 -22.09 -0.05
N TYR A 104 2.14 -21.04 -0.75
CA TYR A 104 2.79 -21.16 -2.06
C TYR A 104 4.23 -21.69 -1.95
N ASP A 105 4.98 -21.21 -0.95
CA ASP A 105 6.36 -21.63 -0.66
C ASP A 105 6.68 -21.56 0.84
N GLU A 106 7.78 -22.20 1.22
CA GLU A 106 8.22 -22.32 2.62
C GLU A 106 8.58 -20.98 3.26
N ARG A 107 9.07 -20.01 2.48
CA ARG A 107 9.49 -18.70 2.99
C ARG A 107 8.30 -17.86 3.39
N LEU A 108 7.25 -17.85 2.56
CA LEU A 108 5.99 -17.17 2.86
C LEU A 108 5.25 -17.86 4.01
N ALA A 109 5.27 -19.20 4.04
CA ALA A 109 4.68 -19.97 5.14
C ALA A 109 5.34 -19.62 6.46
N LYS A 110 6.68 -19.67 6.52
CA LYS A 110 7.46 -19.33 7.72
C LYS A 110 7.22 -17.89 8.18
N PHE A 111 7.19 -16.93 7.25
CA PHE A 111 6.88 -15.54 7.59
C PHE A 111 5.48 -15.38 8.20
N TYR A 112 4.49 -16.14 7.71
CA TYR A 112 3.13 -16.13 8.26
C TYR A 112 3.03 -16.76 9.65
N GLU A 113 3.81 -17.81 9.90
CA GLU A 113 3.88 -18.50 11.19
C GLU A 113 4.59 -17.65 12.26
N GLU A 114 5.69 -17.00 11.90
CA GLU A 114 6.49 -16.17 12.81
C GLU A 114 5.74 -14.88 13.21
N SER A 115 5.16 -14.17 12.24
CA SER A 115 4.52 -12.87 12.45
C SER A 115 3.24 -12.72 11.63
N LYS A 116 2.18 -13.41 12.08
CA LYS A 116 0.88 -13.44 11.37
C LYS A 116 0.30 -12.06 11.07
N GLU A 117 0.33 -11.14 12.03
CA GLU A 117 -0.27 -9.81 11.87
C GLU A 117 0.47 -8.99 10.80
N ASP A 118 1.81 -8.96 10.88
CA ASP A 118 2.67 -8.30 9.89
C ASP A 118 2.50 -8.94 8.52
N ALA A 119 2.43 -10.26 8.44
CA ALA A 119 2.23 -10.97 7.20
C ALA A 119 0.92 -10.57 6.53
N VAL A 120 -0.18 -10.53 7.27
CA VAL A 120 -1.49 -10.08 6.77
C VAL A 120 -1.44 -8.61 6.33
N ALA A 121 -0.72 -7.75 7.06
CA ALA A 121 -0.55 -6.34 6.70
C ALA A 121 0.24 -6.19 5.38
N VAL A 122 1.37 -6.90 5.25
CA VAL A 122 2.21 -6.91 4.05
C VAL A 122 1.45 -7.46 2.84
N PHE A 123 0.70 -8.55 3.02
CA PHE A 123 -0.19 -9.09 1.99
C PHE A 123 -1.22 -8.04 1.53
N SER A 124 -1.87 -7.36 2.48
CA SER A 124 -2.87 -6.33 2.19
C SER A 124 -2.26 -5.14 1.45
N PHE A 125 -1.04 -4.75 1.81
CA PHE A 125 -0.29 -3.71 1.11
C PHE A 125 0.03 -4.11 -0.33
N ALA A 126 0.60 -5.30 -0.53
CA ALA A 126 0.95 -5.83 -1.86
C ALA A 126 -0.30 -5.94 -2.77
N LEU A 127 -1.40 -6.47 -2.24
CA LEU A 127 -2.67 -6.58 -2.96
C LEU A 127 -3.24 -5.21 -3.34
N SER A 128 -3.16 -4.23 -2.43
CA SER A 128 -3.59 -2.85 -2.70
C SER A 128 -2.74 -2.20 -3.80
N LYS A 129 -1.43 -2.48 -3.84
CA LYS A 129 -0.55 -2.02 -4.92
C LYS A 129 -0.93 -2.65 -6.26
N LEU A 130 -1.18 -3.95 -6.30
CA LEU A 130 -1.62 -4.66 -7.53
C LEU A 130 -2.94 -4.10 -8.08
N PHE A 131 -3.88 -3.76 -7.19
CA PHE A 131 -5.12 -3.10 -7.58
C PHE A 131 -4.89 -1.71 -8.19
N ARG A 132 -4.06 -0.88 -7.54
CA ARG A 132 -3.69 0.46 -8.08
C ARG A 132 -2.97 0.36 -9.43
N GLU A 133 -2.16 -0.66 -9.63
CA GLU A 133 -1.48 -0.97 -10.90
C GLU A 133 -2.40 -1.59 -11.95
N LYS A 134 -3.69 -1.81 -11.65
CA LYS A 134 -4.66 -2.48 -12.52
C LYS A 134 -4.25 -3.89 -12.96
N LYS A 135 -3.36 -4.55 -12.21
CA LYS A 135 -2.96 -5.96 -12.45
C LYS A 135 -3.95 -6.94 -11.85
N VAL A 136 -4.73 -6.50 -10.87
CA VAL A 136 -5.81 -7.26 -10.23
C VAL A 136 -7.04 -6.38 -10.14
N VAL A 137 -8.19 -6.96 -10.41
CA VAL A 137 -9.50 -6.31 -10.32
C VAL A 137 -10.22 -6.82 -9.08
N LYS A 138 -10.80 -5.89 -8.31
CA LYS A 138 -11.67 -6.19 -7.18
C LYS A 138 -13.11 -6.29 -7.66
N VAL A 139 -13.75 -7.42 -7.38
CA VAL A 139 -15.14 -7.70 -7.75
C VAL A 139 -15.97 -7.86 -6.48
N LYS A 140 -17.19 -7.33 -6.48
CA LYS A 140 -18.16 -7.50 -5.40
C LYS A 140 -19.38 -8.23 -5.94
N ASP A 141 -19.90 -9.11 -5.11
CA ASP A 141 -21.17 -9.79 -5.34
C ASP A 141 -22.30 -8.87 -4.82
N PRO A 142 -23.30 -8.51 -5.65
CA PRO A 142 -24.41 -7.66 -5.25
C PRO A 142 -25.18 -8.21 -4.04
N ASP A 143 -25.34 -9.54 -3.98
CA ASP A 143 -26.09 -10.24 -2.94
C ASP A 143 -25.24 -10.40 -1.67
N LYS A 144 -23.92 -10.46 -1.82
CA LYS A 144 -22.96 -10.62 -0.71
C LYS A 144 -22.09 -9.37 -0.57
N ARG A 145 -22.69 -8.24 -0.19
CA ARG A 145 -22.02 -6.92 -0.06
C ARG A 145 -20.70 -6.91 0.71
N LYS A 146 -20.54 -7.80 1.70
CA LYS A 146 -19.31 -7.92 2.51
C LYS A 146 -18.21 -8.73 1.81
N ALA A 147 -18.56 -9.64 0.91
CA ALA A 147 -17.59 -10.50 0.23
C ALA A 147 -16.83 -9.72 -0.83
N THR A 148 -15.50 -9.74 -0.72
CA THR A 148 -14.60 -9.19 -1.73
C THR A 148 -13.91 -10.32 -2.47
N TYR A 149 -13.99 -10.27 -3.80
CA TYR A 149 -13.35 -11.20 -4.70
C TYR A 149 -12.29 -10.50 -5.55
N TYR A 150 -11.34 -11.27 -6.07
CA TYR A 150 -10.23 -10.81 -6.89
C TYR A 150 -10.13 -11.65 -8.17
N ILE A 151 -9.76 -11.00 -9.26
CA ILE A 151 -9.60 -11.61 -10.58
C ILE A 151 -8.55 -10.83 -11.39
N LEU A 152 -7.93 -11.46 -12.39
CA LEU A 152 -7.09 -10.75 -13.35
C LEU A 152 -7.95 -10.00 -14.39
N PRO A 153 -7.51 -8.84 -14.89
CA PRO A 153 -8.20 -8.10 -15.95
C PRO A 153 -8.55 -8.96 -17.17
N GLU A 154 -7.63 -9.84 -17.58
CA GLU A 154 -7.78 -10.73 -18.74
C GLU A 154 -8.95 -11.71 -18.59
N HIS A 155 -9.22 -12.14 -17.36
CA HIS A 155 -10.32 -13.07 -17.08
C HIS A 155 -11.68 -12.37 -16.98
N VAL A 156 -11.73 -11.04 -16.83
CA VAL A 156 -12.99 -10.30 -16.62
C VAL A 156 -13.97 -10.51 -17.77
N GLU A 157 -13.48 -10.56 -19.01
CA GLU A 157 -14.35 -10.74 -20.19
C GLU A 157 -15.09 -12.09 -20.18
N GLY A 158 -14.43 -13.15 -19.69
CA GLY A 158 -15.04 -14.48 -19.54
C GLY A 158 -16.27 -14.47 -18.63
N PHE A 159 -16.27 -13.60 -17.60
CA PHE A 159 -17.40 -13.46 -16.69
C PHE A 159 -18.49 -12.52 -17.18
N ARG A 160 -18.15 -11.53 -18.02
CA ARG A 160 -19.15 -10.61 -18.60
C ARG A 160 -20.05 -11.26 -19.64
N ARG A 161 -19.54 -12.26 -20.38
CA ARG A 161 -20.32 -12.96 -21.41
C ARG A 161 -21.39 -13.89 -20.84
N GLY A 162 -21.21 -14.39 -19.61
CA GLY A 162 -22.17 -15.28 -18.96
C GLY A 162 -23.38 -14.59 -18.30
N SER A 163 -23.37 -13.26 -18.16
CA SER A 163 -24.43 -12.49 -17.49
C SER A 163 -25.42 -11.82 -18.46
N GLY A 164 -25.38 -12.18 -19.74
CA GLY A 164 -26.19 -11.57 -20.81
C GLY A 164 -26.94 -12.59 -21.68
N SER A 165 -27.38 -13.71 -21.09
CA SER A 165 -28.26 -14.68 -21.75
C SER A 165 -29.57 -14.79 -20.99
#